data_AF-A0A8B6CUP1-F1
#
_entry.id   AF-A0A8B6CUP1-F1
#
_cell.length_a   1.000
_cell.length_b   1.000
_cell.length_c   1.000
_cell.angle_alpha   90.00
_cell.angle_beta   90.00
_cell.angle_gamma   90.00
#
_symmetry.space_group_name_H-M   'P 1'
#
loop_
_entity.id
_entity.type
_entity.pdbx_description
1 polymer ?
#
loop_
_entity_poly.entity_id
_entity_poly.type
_entity_poly.pdbx_seq_one_letter_code
_entity_poly.pdbx_strand_id
1 'polypeptide(L)'
;MEFYAIETFGSTGKGVVHDDMETSHYMKNFEAGHVPLRVQKSKQLLNCINQNFGTLAFCRRWLDRLGQSKYLIALKNLTDVGIIDAYPPLCDTKGCYTAQYEHTILLRPTCKEIISRGTDY
;
A
#
# COMPACT_ATOMS: atom_id res chain seq x y z
N MET A 1 -13.88 -18.47 5.81
CA MET A 1 -13.99 -18.17 4.36
C MET A 1 -12.85 -17.24 4.04
N GLU A 2 -12.22 -17.42 2.91
CA GLU A 2 -11.03 -16.66 2.53
C GLU A 2 -11.30 -15.87 1.26
N PHE A 3 -10.71 -14.69 1.20
CA PHE A 3 -10.64 -13.86 0.01
C PHE A 3 -9.23 -13.90 -0.52
N TYR A 4 -9.10 -14.01 -1.84
CA TYR A 4 -7.82 -13.93 -2.51
C TYR A 4 -7.89 -12.86 -3.60
N ALA A 5 -6.87 -12.00 -3.64
CA ALA A 5 -6.51 -11.28 -4.84
C ALA A 5 -5.70 -12.23 -5.74
N ILE A 6 -6.24 -12.53 -6.92
CA ILE A 6 -5.55 -13.31 -7.95
C ILE A 6 -5.05 -12.32 -8.98
N GLU A 7 -3.77 -11.99 -8.90
CA GLU A 7 -3.10 -11.06 -9.79
C GLU A 7 -1.92 -11.73 -10.49
N THR A 8 -1.73 -11.37 -11.77
CA THR A 8 -0.60 -11.86 -12.56
C THR A 8 0.03 -10.73 -13.34
N PHE A 9 1.36 -10.73 -13.42
CA PHE A 9 2.14 -9.72 -14.11
C PHE A 9 2.95 -10.36 -15.24
N GLY A 10 2.74 -9.89 -16.47
CA GLY A 10 3.56 -10.24 -17.62
C GLY A 10 4.62 -9.16 -17.87
N SER A 11 5.82 -9.56 -18.31
CA SER A 11 6.91 -8.63 -18.62
C SER A 11 7.65 -9.04 -19.90
N THR A 12 8.08 -8.04 -20.69
CA THR A 12 9.04 -8.23 -21.79
C THR A 12 10.50 -8.08 -21.33
N GLY A 13 10.73 -7.85 -20.04
CA GLY A 13 12.02 -7.62 -19.40
C GLY A 13 12.59 -8.88 -18.77
N LYS A 14 13.10 -8.76 -17.54
CA LYS A 14 13.69 -9.87 -16.78
C LYS A 14 12.65 -10.68 -16.01
N GLY A 15 11.42 -10.17 -15.89
CA GLY A 15 10.38 -10.80 -15.07
C GLY A 15 10.66 -10.70 -13.57
N VAL A 16 11.49 -9.74 -13.16
CA VAL A 16 11.87 -9.50 -11.76
C VAL A 16 11.81 -8.01 -11.50
N VAL A 17 11.12 -7.63 -10.43
CA VAL A 17 10.97 -6.24 -10.02
C VAL A 17 12.00 -5.84 -8.97
N HIS A 18 12.31 -4.55 -8.92
CA HIS A 18 13.08 -3.89 -7.88
C HIS A 18 12.42 -2.55 -7.54
N ASP A 19 12.71 -2.05 -6.35
CA ASP A 19 12.26 -0.73 -5.92
C ASP A 19 12.92 0.36 -6.78
N ASP A 20 12.12 1.27 -7.34
CA ASP A 20 12.62 2.44 -8.06
C ASP A 20 11.67 3.64 -7.87
N MET A 21 12.15 4.84 -8.23
CA MET A 21 11.43 6.12 -8.16
C MET A 21 11.02 6.56 -6.74
N GLU A 22 10.23 7.64 -6.66
CA GLU A 22 9.79 8.21 -5.38
C GLU A 22 8.61 7.41 -4.77
N THR A 23 8.76 7.01 -3.50
CA THR A 23 7.71 6.33 -2.75
C THR A 23 6.47 7.19 -2.58
N SER A 24 5.33 6.65 -3.00
CA SER A 24 4.02 7.30 -2.85
C SER A 24 3.05 6.54 -1.94
N HIS A 25 3.19 5.22 -1.82
CA HIS A 25 2.29 4.35 -1.06
C HIS A 25 2.88 3.97 0.30
N TYR A 26 2.01 3.96 1.31
CA TYR A 26 2.35 3.70 2.70
C TYR A 26 1.20 2.92 3.34
N MET A 27 1.50 2.07 4.31
CA MET A 27 0.47 1.35 5.07
C MET A 27 0.92 1.20 6.51
N LYS A 28 0.00 1.27 7.46
CA LYS A 28 0.34 0.95 8.85
C LYS A 28 0.58 -0.54 8.96
N ASN A 29 1.69 -0.92 9.59
CA ASN A 29 1.97 -2.31 9.86
C ASN A 29 0.88 -2.87 10.79
N PHE A 30 0.19 -3.92 10.35
CA PHE A 30 -0.98 -4.48 11.03
C PHE A 30 -0.61 -5.05 12.41
N GLU A 31 0.60 -5.60 12.53
CA GLU A 31 1.14 -6.23 13.74
C GLU A 31 1.91 -5.25 14.62
N ALA A 32 2.07 -3.98 14.19
CA ALA A 32 2.78 -2.99 14.98
C ALA A 32 2.02 -2.70 16.29
N GLY A 33 2.66 -3.07 17.40
CA GLY A 33 2.22 -2.70 18.74
C GLY A 33 2.35 -1.20 19.02
N HIS A 34 2.11 -0.83 20.28
CA HIS A 34 2.29 0.56 20.70
C HIS A 34 3.78 0.94 20.72
N VAL A 35 4.17 1.90 19.89
CA VAL A 35 5.52 2.48 19.89
C VAL A 35 5.46 3.91 20.45
N PRO A 36 6.16 4.22 21.56
CA PRO A 36 6.14 5.54 22.16
C PRO A 36 6.89 6.56 21.30
N LEU A 37 6.14 7.35 20.52
CA LEU A 37 6.69 8.44 19.73
C LEU A 37 7.11 9.62 20.62
N ARG A 38 8.28 10.20 20.37
CA ARG A 38 8.72 11.43 21.07
C ARG A 38 8.39 12.70 20.27
N VAL A 39 8.39 12.61 18.95
CA VAL A 39 8.16 13.75 18.04
C VAL A 39 6.66 14.06 17.96
N GLN A 40 6.27 15.26 18.37
CA GLN A 40 4.86 15.68 18.41
C GLN A 40 4.19 15.65 17.02
N LYS A 41 4.91 16.05 15.97
CA LYS A 41 4.39 16.02 14.59
C LYS A 41 4.13 14.58 14.11
N SER A 42 4.98 13.62 14.49
CA SER A 42 4.77 12.19 14.20
C SER A 42 3.55 11.64 14.93
N LYS A 43 3.32 12.02 16.20
CA LYS A 43 2.10 11.66 16.93
C LYS A 43 0.84 12.17 16.24
N GLN A 44 0.84 13.45 15.86
CA GLN A 44 -0.30 14.08 15.17
C GLN A 44 -0.57 13.39 13.83
N LEU A 45 0.47 13.10 13.05
CA LEU A 45 0.34 12.41 11.77
C LEU A 45 -0.18 10.98 11.96
N LEU A 46 0.37 10.22 12.92
CA LEU A 46 -0.11 8.87 13.22
C LEU A 46 -1.57 8.88 13.66
N ASN A 47 -1.99 9.85 14.46
CA ASN A 47 -3.40 10.00 14.84
C ASN A 47 -4.30 10.26 13.63
N CYS A 48 -3.86 11.12 12.70
CA CYS A 48 -4.57 11.35 11.44
C CYS A 48 -4.66 10.06 10.62
N ILE A 49 -3.57 9.31 10.47
CA ILE A 49 -3.56 8.02 9.76
C ILE A 49 -4.52 7.01 10.41
N ASN A 50 -4.47 6.87 11.75
CA ASN A 50 -5.36 5.96 12.48
C ASN A 50 -6.84 6.33 12.30
N GLN A 51 -7.18 7.62 12.30
CA GLN A 51 -8.56 8.09 12.16
C GLN A 51 -9.12 7.93 10.75
N ASN A 52 -8.27 8.03 9.72
CA ASN A 52 -8.72 8.09 8.32
C ASN A 52 -8.50 6.78 7.56
N PHE A 53 -7.45 6.02 7.88
CA PHE A 53 -7.05 4.82 7.13
C PHE A 53 -6.96 3.57 8.02
N GLY A 54 -6.66 3.72 9.31
CA GLY A 54 -6.43 2.60 10.20
C GLY A 54 -5.24 1.77 9.74
N THR A 55 -5.51 0.55 9.26
CA THR A 55 -4.51 -0.36 8.66
C THR A 55 -4.59 -0.44 7.14
N LEU A 56 -5.51 0.30 6.49
CA LEU A 56 -5.56 0.37 5.03
C LEU A 56 -4.39 1.21 4.50
N ALA A 57 -3.96 0.87 3.28
CA ALA A 57 -2.95 1.64 2.57
C ALA A 57 -3.45 3.07 2.26
N PHE A 58 -2.51 4.01 2.20
CA PHE A 58 -2.74 5.40 1.85
C PHE A 58 -1.60 5.95 0.99
N CYS A 59 -1.78 7.16 0.46
CA CYS A 59 -0.73 7.86 -0.29
C CYS A 59 -0.58 9.31 0.16
N ARG A 60 0.56 9.93 -0.18
CA ARG A 60 0.87 11.34 0.15
C ARG A 60 -0.25 12.31 -0.27
N ARG A 61 -0.81 12.12 -1.47
CA ARG A 61 -1.93 12.94 -1.99
C ARG A 61 -3.16 12.92 -1.08
N TRP A 62 -3.41 11.84 -0.36
CA TRP A 62 -4.55 11.76 0.56
C TRP A 62 -4.28 12.55 1.84
N LEU A 63 -3.05 12.52 2.34
CA LEU A 63 -2.64 13.39 3.44
C LEU A 63 -2.75 14.87 3.06
N ASP A 64 -2.36 15.22 1.83
CA ASP A 64 -2.51 16.59 1.31
C ASP A 64 -3.99 17.03 1.29
N ARG A 65 -4.91 16.16 0.84
CA ARG A 65 -6.36 16.43 0.83
C ARG A 65 -6.96 16.58 2.24
N LEU A 66 -6.37 15.91 3.23
CA LEU A 66 -6.72 16.07 4.65
C LEU A 66 -6.10 17.34 5.27
N GLY A 67 -5.46 18.19 4.47
CA GLY A 67 -4.82 19.43 4.92
C GLY A 67 -3.51 19.22 5.69
N GLN A 68 -2.95 18.01 5.67
CA GLN A 68 -1.62 17.79 6.25
C GLN A 68 -0.57 18.49 5.39
N SER A 69 0.35 19.19 6.05
CA SER A 69 1.47 19.87 5.38
C SER A 69 2.77 19.64 6.15
N LYS A 70 3.89 19.73 5.43
CA LYS A 70 5.26 19.53 5.97
C LYS A 70 5.39 18.21 6.76
N TYR A 71 4.68 17.16 6.34
CA TYR A 71 4.59 15.90 7.07
C TYR A 71 5.66 14.88 6.67
N LEU A 72 6.45 15.12 5.62
CA LEU A 72 7.41 14.12 5.09
C LEU A 72 8.42 13.64 6.13
N ILE A 73 8.96 14.53 6.97
CA ILE A 73 9.89 14.17 8.06
C ILE A 73 9.18 13.31 9.10
N ALA A 74 7.93 13.65 9.45
CA ALA A 74 7.12 12.87 10.38
C ALA A 74 6.78 11.49 9.80
N LEU A 75 6.43 11.42 8.51
CA LEU A 75 6.16 10.17 7.80
C LEU A 75 7.41 9.29 7.76
N LYS A 76 8.59 9.86 7.44
CA LYS A 76 9.87 9.16 7.51
C LYS A 76 10.16 8.64 8.92
N ASN A 77 9.89 9.45 9.95
CA ASN A 77 10.08 8.98 11.32
C ASN A 77 9.16 7.80 11.65
N LEU A 78 7.89 7.82 11.21
CA LEU A 78 6.96 6.70 11.39
C LEU A 78 7.41 5.43 10.65
N THR A 79 8.04 5.58 9.48
CA THR A 79 8.61 4.44 8.75
C THR A 79 9.88 3.91 9.41
N ASP A 80 10.77 4.79 9.86
CA ASP A 80 12.03 4.40 10.51
C ASP A 80 11.79 3.62 11.82
N VAL A 81 10.68 3.90 12.53
CA VAL A 81 10.31 3.19 13.76
C VAL A 81 9.38 1.99 13.53
N GLY A 82 9.10 1.62 12.28
CA GLY A 82 8.34 0.42 11.92
C GLY A 82 6.83 0.47 12.20
N ILE A 83 6.25 1.66 12.41
CA ILE A 83 4.79 1.81 12.55
C ILE A 83 4.12 1.82 11.17
N ILE A 84 4.78 2.43 10.19
CA ILE A 84 4.30 2.55 8.81
C ILE A 84 5.31 1.87 7.90
N ASP A 85 4.85 1.02 6.99
CA ASP A 85 5.67 0.46 5.94
C ASP A 85 5.56 1.31 4.67
N ALA A 86 6.67 1.47 3.97
CA ALA A 86 6.77 2.19 2.70
C ALA A 86 6.71 1.19 1.54
N TYR A 87 5.86 1.47 0.55
CA TYR A 87 5.69 0.63 -0.65
C TYR A 87 6.12 1.44 -1.87
N PRO A 88 7.42 1.45 -2.22
CA PRO A 88 7.91 2.13 -3.42
C PRO A 88 7.36 1.48 -4.70
N PRO A 89 7.36 2.21 -5.82
CA PRO A 89 7.06 1.61 -7.12
C PRO A 89 7.99 0.42 -7.43
N LEU A 90 7.39 -0.68 -7.88
CA LEU A 90 8.08 -1.90 -8.29
C LEU A 90 8.26 -1.92 -9.80
N CYS A 91 9.51 -1.89 -10.27
CA CYS A 91 9.85 -1.75 -11.68
C CYS A 91 10.71 -2.91 -12.18
N ASP A 92 10.50 -3.38 -13.40
CA ASP A 92 11.45 -4.24 -14.12
C ASP A 92 12.48 -3.35 -14.86
N THR A 93 13.43 -3.93 -15.59
CA THR A 93 14.52 -3.24 -16.27
C THR A 93 14.03 -2.13 -17.20
N LYS A 94 14.78 -1.02 -17.22
CA LYS A 94 14.49 0.13 -18.08
C LYS A 94 14.27 -0.29 -19.54
N GLY A 95 13.18 0.21 -20.13
CA GLY A 95 12.82 -0.02 -21.54
C GLY A 95 11.95 -1.26 -21.80
N CYS A 96 11.64 -2.05 -20.78
CA CYS A 96 10.64 -3.12 -20.90
C CYS A 96 9.20 -2.61 -20.73
N TYR A 97 8.24 -3.48 -21.07
CA TYR A 97 6.82 -3.25 -20.84
C TYR A 97 6.28 -4.32 -19.90
N THR A 98 5.38 -3.92 -19.01
CA THR A 98 4.65 -4.80 -18.10
C THR A 98 3.14 -4.69 -18.34
N ALA A 99 2.41 -5.77 -18.03
CA ALA A 99 0.96 -5.82 -18.05
C ALA A 99 0.45 -6.59 -16.83
N GLN A 100 -0.74 -6.23 -16.32
CA GLN A 100 -1.36 -6.87 -15.16
C GLN A 100 -2.87 -7.06 -15.40
N TYR A 101 -3.40 -8.16 -14.88
CA TYR A 101 -4.82 -8.37 -14.61
C TYR A 101 -5.01 -8.89 -13.19
N GLU A 102 -6.15 -8.56 -12.58
CA GLU A 102 -6.48 -8.95 -11.22
C GLU A 102 -7.99 -9.20 -11.04
N HIS A 103 -8.34 -10.23 -10.25
CA HIS A 103 -9.66 -10.35 -9.66
C HIS A 103 -9.58 -10.70 -8.18
N THR A 104 -10.61 -10.29 -7.44
CA THR A 104 -10.87 -10.84 -6.11
C THR A 104 -11.80 -12.04 -6.23
N ILE A 105 -11.44 -13.14 -5.59
CA ILE A 105 -12.29 -14.33 -5.46
C ILE A 105 -12.65 -14.57 -4.00
N LEU A 106 -13.84 -15.14 -3.80
CA LEU A 106 -14.31 -15.63 -2.51
C LEU A 106 -14.48 -17.14 -2.57
N LEU A 107 -13.77 -17.86 -1.70
CA LEU A 107 -13.96 -19.29 -1.50
C LEU A 107 -15.12 -19.52 -0.51
N ARG A 108 -16.32 -19.72 -1.05
CA ARG A 108 -17.51 -20.05 -0.26
C ARG A 108 -17.54 -21.55 0.03
N PRO A 109 -18.30 -21.99 1.05
CA PRO A 109 -18.47 -23.42 1.34
C PRO A 109 -19.01 -24.23 0.15
N THR A 110 -19.80 -23.60 -0.73
CA THR A 110 -20.53 -24.27 -1.82
C THR A 110 -19.96 -23.99 -3.21
N CYS A 111 -19.14 -22.96 -3.38
CA CYS A 111 -18.58 -22.58 -4.68
C CYS A 111 -17.39 -21.61 -4.53
N LYS A 112 -16.64 -21.47 -5.63
CA LYS A 112 -15.71 -20.36 -5.83
C LYS A 112 -16.44 -19.27 -6.62
N GLU A 113 -16.49 -18.06 -6.07
CA GLU A 113 -17.09 -16.90 -6.74
C GLU A 113 -16.03 -15.88 -7.12
N ILE A 114 -16.04 -15.43 -8.38
CA ILE A 114 -15.21 -14.31 -8.83
C ILE A 114 -16.01 -13.04 -8.62
N ILE A 115 -15.91 -12.47 -7.42
CA ILE A 115 -16.80 -11.39 -6.97
C ILE A 115 -16.58 -10.07 -7.72
N SER A 116 -15.43 -9.89 -8.35
CA SER A 116 -15.12 -8.68 -9.15
C SER A 116 -15.24 -8.88 -10.66
N ARG A 117 -15.82 -10.00 -11.14
CA ARG A 117 -16.01 -10.25 -12.59
C ARG A 117 -16.99 -9.24 -13.20
N GLY A 118 -16.59 -8.58 -14.29
CA GLY A 118 -17.44 -7.71 -15.10
C GLY A 118 -17.66 -8.24 -16.52
N THR A 119 -18.33 -7.45 -17.36
CA THR A 119 -18.42 -7.70 -18.82
C THR A 119 -17.21 -7.19 -19.59
N ASP A 120 -16.38 -6.38 -18.94
CA ASP A 120 -15.15 -5.79 -19.45
C ASP A 120 -13.96 -6.75 -19.28
N TYR A 121 -13.78 -7.33 -18.09
CA TYR A 121 -12.76 -8.35 -17.84
C TYR A 121 -12.96 -9.12 -16.54
#